data_AF-A0A2G9NEZ4-F1
#
_entry.id   AF-A0A2G9NEZ4-F1
#
_cell.length_a   1.000
_cell.length_b   1.000
_cell.length_c   1.000
_cell.angle_alpha   90.00
_cell.angle_beta   90.00
_cell.angle_gamma   90.00
#
_symmetry.space_group_name_H-M   'P 1'
#
loop_
_entity.id
_entity.type
_entity.pdbx_description
1 polymer ?
#
loop_
_entity_poly.entity_id
_entity_poly.type
_entity_poly.pdbx_seq_one_letter_code
_entity_poly.pdbx_strand_id
1 'polypeptide(L)'
;MGLVEKLRNVSLTLGLAGSLVYGWNYSQSSHGIDLNQNSKTQITEKLNHDSYIKKVNSIKDTSGNEVFTKEDSESLYSNRIEIQDLISLKEFSKDFGFYPYRASDLIFLEEENVLLDYTKQSLEETIKNSKLPFDSYSLSRFYLMGIEPKNIFFEDTPKPNAFISLPRWDPGEIGFWNSDSIKFYKNILKNYDVLARVMFYDTDYFQTRDKMRKEGVHFDFNLICGHGSRKDITFDAREMGKKPIPAPDLSFLFGYGFNLASPPIFDHLYQLDPCLFSVPIYDSYPSQVLEFNDKSSILEDMKNDRYYDTYFLFSCSTFMNNRNSPTIGEVFVESANNGQIIYGATEPFRSDYIDVISYYPFDVRIINANHKDITYVHKPKMFGDVPLKILNNISDKFL
;
A
#
# COMPACT_ATOMS: atom_id res chain seq x y z
N MET A 1 57.14 -53.63 20.25
CA MET A 1 55.69 -53.92 20.35
C MET A 1 54.96 -53.23 21.52
N GLY A 2 55.63 -52.81 22.62
CA GLY A 2 54.92 -52.28 23.80
C GLY A 2 54.40 -50.83 23.80
N LEU A 3 54.79 -49.97 22.83
CA LEU A 3 54.37 -48.56 22.81
C LEU A 3 53.01 -48.37 22.11
N VAL A 4 52.77 -49.14 21.03
CA VAL A 4 51.52 -49.07 20.26
C VAL A 4 50.33 -49.59 21.07
N GLU A 5 50.55 -50.63 21.87
CA GLU A 5 49.51 -51.23 22.72
C GLU A 5 49.15 -50.32 23.91
N LYS A 6 50.14 -49.61 24.49
CA LYS A 6 49.90 -48.58 25.51
C LYS A 6 49.11 -47.39 24.96
N LEU A 7 49.42 -46.93 23.74
CA LEU A 7 48.68 -45.83 23.10
C LEU A 7 47.25 -46.25 22.72
N ARG A 8 47.04 -47.51 22.31
CA ARG A 8 45.70 -48.05 22.02
C ARG A 8 44.82 -48.09 23.28
N ASN A 9 45.38 -48.52 24.41
CA ASN A 9 44.66 -48.56 25.69
C ASN A 9 44.35 -47.16 26.23
N VAL A 10 45.26 -46.18 26.07
CA VAL A 10 45.00 -44.78 26.46
C VAL A 10 43.91 -44.16 25.58
N SER A 11 43.90 -44.43 24.27
CA SER A 11 42.87 -43.95 23.34
C SER A 11 41.49 -44.57 23.60
N LEU A 12 41.43 -45.86 23.97
CA LEU A 12 40.18 -46.54 24.35
C LEU A 12 39.64 -46.03 25.69
N THR A 13 40.53 -45.75 26.65
CA THR A 13 40.14 -45.23 27.96
C THR A 13 39.66 -43.77 27.87
N LEU A 14 40.31 -42.94 27.05
CA LEU A 14 39.85 -41.56 26.78
C LEU A 14 38.56 -41.52 25.94
N GLY A 15 38.36 -42.47 25.02
CA GLY A 15 37.11 -42.62 24.27
C GLY A 15 35.92 -43.04 25.15
N LEU A 16 36.13 -43.96 26.09
CA LEU A 16 35.09 -44.38 27.05
C LEU A 16 34.82 -43.30 28.11
N ALA A 17 35.85 -42.60 28.59
CA ALA A 17 35.69 -41.48 29.52
C ALA A 17 35.00 -40.27 28.85
N GLY A 18 35.34 -39.96 27.60
CA GLY A 18 34.67 -38.91 26.81
C GLY A 18 33.20 -39.23 26.53
N SER A 19 32.88 -40.50 26.23
CA SER A 19 31.50 -40.95 26.00
C SER A 19 30.66 -40.94 27.28
N LEU A 20 31.25 -41.29 28.43
CA LEU A 20 30.58 -41.22 29.73
C LEU A 20 30.39 -39.78 30.20
N VAL A 21 31.34 -38.86 29.94
CA VAL A 21 31.19 -37.43 30.27
C VAL A 21 30.19 -36.74 29.34
N TYR A 22 30.13 -37.11 28.06
CA TYR A 22 29.10 -36.59 27.14
C TYR A 22 27.72 -37.13 27.50
N GLY A 23 27.60 -38.41 27.85
CA GLY A 23 26.35 -39.01 28.34
C GLY A 23 25.89 -38.44 29.70
N TRP A 24 26.83 -38.21 30.63
CA TRP A 24 26.52 -37.60 31.93
C TRP A 24 26.10 -36.14 31.78
N ASN A 25 26.81 -35.36 30.97
CA ASN A 25 26.42 -33.98 30.69
C ASN A 25 25.10 -33.89 29.91
N TYR A 26 24.82 -34.80 28.97
CA TYR A 26 23.51 -34.83 28.30
C TYR A 26 22.38 -35.26 29.26
N SER A 27 22.65 -36.17 30.20
CA SER A 27 21.67 -36.60 31.22
C SER A 27 21.42 -35.57 32.32
N GLN A 28 22.39 -34.67 32.58
CA GLN A 28 22.26 -33.59 33.55
C GLN A 28 21.86 -32.24 32.91
N SER A 29 22.09 -32.07 31.60
CA SER A 29 21.57 -30.95 30.80
C SER A 29 20.19 -31.23 30.21
N SER A 30 19.77 -32.49 30.12
CA SER A 30 18.35 -32.83 30.10
C SER A 30 17.79 -32.57 31.50
N HIS A 31 17.55 -31.29 31.80
CA HIS A 31 16.37 -30.93 32.60
C HIS A 31 15.25 -31.83 32.09
N GLY A 32 14.69 -32.66 32.97
CA GLY A 32 13.69 -33.65 32.58
C GLY A 32 12.72 -33.00 31.61
N ILE A 33 12.77 -33.41 30.35
CA ILE A 33 11.71 -33.10 29.40
C ILE A 33 10.53 -33.83 29.99
N ASP A 34 9.79 -33.12 30.82
CA ASP A 34 8.61 -33.61 31.48
C ASP A 34 7.61 -33.82 30.34
N LEU A 35 7.61 -35.03 29.78
CA LEU A 35 6.71 -35.44 28.70
C LEU A 35 5.24 -35.21 29.12
N ASN A 36 4.97 -35.12 30.43
CA ASN A 36 3.70 -34.72 31.00
C ASN A 36 3.41 -33.21 30.93
N GLN A 37 4.41 -32.33 30.97
CA GLN A 37 4.20 -30.89 30.76
C GLN A 37 3.98 -30.57 29.28
N ASN A 38 4.77 -31.17 28.38
CA ASN A 38 4.58 -30.97 26.94
C ASN A 38 3.20 -31.48 26.46
N SER A 39 2.73 -32.61 26.99
CA SER A 39 1.38 -33.12 26.66
C SER A 39 0.26 -32.29 27.28
N LYS A 40 0.41 -31.76 28.51
CA LYS A 40 -0.58 -30.85 29.11
C LYS A 40 -0.68 -29.51 28.39
N THR A 41 0.44 -28.93 27.98
CA THR A 41 0.47 -27.69 27.18
C THR A 41 -0.20 -27.91 25.83
N GLN A 42 0.16 -28.99 25.11
CA GLN A 42 -0.47 -29.34 23.84
C GLN A 42 -1.99 -29.62 23.94
N ILE A 43 -2.44 -30.29 25.00
CA ILE A 43 -3.88 -30.52 25.24
C ILE A 43 -4.58 -29.20 25.54
N THR A 44 -3.97 -28.31 26.33
CA THR A 44 -4.55 -27.01 26.68
C THR A 44 -4.63 -26.08 25.46
N GLU A 45 -3.57 -26.03 24.65
CA GLU A 45 -3.56 -25.29 23.38
C GLU A 45 -4.62 -25.83 22.42
N LYS A 46 -4.75 -27.16 22.29
CA LYS A 46 -5.79 -27.77 21.45
C LYS A 46 -7.20 -27.48 21.95
N LEU A 47 -7.45 -27.55 23.26
CA LEU A 47 -8.75 -27.21 23.84
C LEU A 47 -9.08 -25.72 23.64
N ASN A 48 -8.09 -24.84 23.75
CA ASN A 48 -8.25 -23.41 23.48
C ASN A 48 -8.53 -23.15 22.00
N HIS A 49 -7.81 -23.82 21.09
CA HIS A 49 -8.06 -23.80 19.65
C HIS A 49 -9.48 -24.24 19.32
N ASP A 50 -9.88 -25.45 19.74
CA ASP A 50 -11.22 -25.99 19.42
C ASP A 50 -12.34 -25.13 20.02
N SER A 51 -12.12 -24.59 21.22
CA SER A 51 -13.05 -23.63 21.83
C SER A 51 -13.11 -22.31 21.06
N TYR A 52 -12.00 -21.83 20.51
CA TYR A 52 -11.95 -20.62 19.70
C TYR A 52 -12.73 -20.81 18.41
N ILE A 53 -12.41 -21.85 17.63
CA ILE A 53 -13.07 -22.16 16.36
C ILE A 53 -14.59 -22.28 16.55
N LYS A 54 -15.02 -22.99 17.59
CA LYS A 54 -16.45 -23.14 17.91
C LYS A 54 -17.12 -21.79 18.19
N LYS A 55 -16.46 -20.88 18.89
CA LYS A 55 -17.00 -19.55 19.21
C LYS A 55 -17.05 -18.67 17.98
N VAL A 56 -16.01 -18.65 17.15
CA VAL A 56 -15.99 -17.87 15.90
C VAL A 56 -17.08 -18.35 14.93
N ASN A 57 -17.22 -19.65 14.71
CA ASN A 57 -18.29 -20.21 13.85
C ASN A 57 -19.71 -19.96 14.40
N SER A 58 -19.84 -19.65 15.70
CA SER A 58 -21.13 -19.26 16.29
C SER A 58 -21.54 -17.81 15.97
N ILE A 59 -20.63 -17.01 15.43
CA ILE A 59 -20.92 -15.64 14.97
C ILE A 59 -21.75 -15.73 13.68
N LYS A 60 -23.05 -15.47 13.83
CA LYS A 60 -23.99 -15.39 12.71
C LYS A 60 -24.29 -13.95 12.27
N ASP A 61 -24.59 -13.75 10.98
CA ASP A 61 -25.11 -12.50 10.43
C ASP A 61 -26.57 -12.23 10.88
N THR A 62 -27.18 -11.15 10.39
CA THR A 62 -28.58 -10.79 10.69
C THR A 62 -29.61 -11.78 10.13
N SER A 63 -29.22 -12.60 9.14
CA SER A 63 -30.04 -13.64 8.54
C SER A 63 -29.86 -15.01 9.22
N GLY A 64 -28.95 -15.12 10.19
CA GLY A 64 -28.63 -16.37 10.88
C GLY A 64 -27.58 -17.23 10.18
N ASN A 65 -26.96 -16.76 9.10
CA ASN A 65 -25.91 -17.47 8.39
C ASN A 65 -24.56 -17.32 9.09
N GLU A 66 -23.67 -18.28 8.90
CA GLU A 66 -22.29 -18.19 9.38
C GLU A 66 -21.54 -17.07 8.66
N VAL A 67 -20.87 -16.22 9.44
CA VAL A 67 -20.01 -15.16 8.90
C VAL A 67 -18.66 -15.73 8.46
N PHE A 68 -18.12 -16.65 9.24
CA PHE A 68 -16.78 -17.22 9.05
C PHE A 68 -16.87 -18.72 8.78
N THR A 69 -16.12 -19.17 7.78
CA THR A 69 -15.90 -20.59 7.52
C THR A 69 -14.98 -21.21 8.59
N LYS A 70 -14.79 -22.53 8.54
CA LYS A 70 -13.82 -23.21 9.41
C LYS A 70 -12.40 -22.74 9.10
N GLU A 71 -12.08 -22.59 7.82
CA GLU A 71 -10.80 -22.11 7.30
C GLU A 71 -10.52 -20.67 7.73
N ASP A 72 -11.55 -19.81 7.71
CA ASP A 72 -11.46 -18.45 8.25
C ASP A 72 -11.14 -18.45 9.74
N SER A 73 -11.83 -19.30 10.51
CA SER A 73 -11.62 -19.40 11.95
C SER A 73 -10.20 -19.88 12.32
N GLU A 74 -9.65 -20.83 11.56
CA GLU A 74 -8.27 -21.29 11.72
C GLU A 74 -7.26 -20.18 11.40
N SER A 75 -7.54 -19.39 10.36
CA SER A 75 -6.71 -18.25 9.95
C SER A 75 -6.73 -17.12 11.00
N LEU A 76 -7.90 -16.80 11.54
CA LEU A 76 -8.06 -15.80 12.60
C LEU A 76 -7.36 -16.22 13.90
N TYR A 77 -7.46 -17.51 14.27
CA TYR A 77 -6.76 -18.04 15.44
C TYR A 77 -5.23 -17.94 15.29
N SER A 78 -4.72 -18.31 14.12
CA SER A 78 -3.29 -18.29 13.82
C SER A 78 -2.72 -16.86 13.86
N ASN A 79 -3.53 -15.88 13.48
CA ASN A 79 -3.21 -14.45 13.54
C ASN A 79 -3.61 -13.78 14.87
N ARG A 80 -4.01 -14.56 15.87
CA ARG A 80 -4.31 -14.10 17.24
C ARG A 80 -5.40 -13.02 17.33
N ILE A 81 -6.33 -12.97 16.38
CA ILE A 81 -7.46 -12.06 16.45
C ILE A 81 -8.34 -12.44 17.64
N GLU A 82 -8.68 -11.48 18.50
CA GLU A 82 -9.48 -11.80 19.69
C GLU A 82 -10.96 -11.98 19.34
N ILE A 83 -11.61 -12.98 19.96
CA ILE A 83 -13.04 -13.24 19.75
C ILE A 83 -13.89 -12.00 20.12
N GLN A 84 -13.45 -11.22 21.12
CA GLN A 84 -14.18 -10.03 21.55
C GLN A 84 -14.19 -8.93 20.49
N ASP A 85 -13.13 -8.85 19.69
CA ASP A 85 -13.04 -7.90 18.58
C ASP A 85 -14.03 -8.29 17.49
N LEU A 86 -14.10 -9.59 17.18
CA LEU A 86 -15.06 -10.14 16.22
C LEU A 86 -16.52 -9.90 16.66
N ILE A 87 -16.80 -10.09 17.95
CA ILE A 87 -18.12 -9.83 18.55
C ILE A 87 -18.44 -8.33 18.52
N SER A 88 -17.47 -7.47 18.83
CA SER A 88 -17.65 -6.01 18.79
C SER A 88 -18.00 -5.51 17.39
N LEU A 89 -17.35 -6.04 16.36
CA LEU A 89 -17.64 -5.67 14.96
C LEU A 89 -18.97 -6.25 14.46
N LYS A 90 -19.45 -7.35 15.06
CA LYS A 90 -20.77 -7.92 14.75
C LYS A 90 -21.91 -6.95 15.02
N GLU A 91 -21.77 -6.05 16.00
CA GLU A 91 -22.83 -5.11 16.38
C GLU A 91 -23.27 -4.24 15.19
N PHE A 92 -22.31 -3.87 14.33
CA PHE A 92 -22.52 -3.10 13.10
C PHE A 92 -23.25 -3.87 11.99
N SER A 93 -23.39 -5.20 12.10
CA SER A 93 -24.12 -5.99 11.10
C SER A 93 -25.60 -5.60 11.02
N LYS A 94 -26.15 -5.03 12.09
CA LYS A 94 -27.54 -4.53 12.11
C LYS A 94 -27.73 -3.32 11.21
N ASP A 95 -26.73 -2.45 11.14
CA ASP A 95 -26.79 -1.22 10.36
C ASP A 95 -26.49 -1.47 8.88
N PHE A 96 -25.54 -2.36 8.59
CA PHE A 96 -25.16 -2.69 7.21
C PHE A 96 -25.98 -3.82 6.58
N GLY A 97 -26.63 -4.66 7.40
CA GLY A 97 -27.30 -5.88 6.95
C GLY A 97 -26.34 -7.05 6.63
N PHE A 98 -25.03 -6.86 6.81
CA PHE A 98 -23.99 -7.86 6.64
C PHE A 98 -22.83 -7.59 7.61
N TYR A 99 -21.99 -8.58 7.85
CA TYR A 99 -20.80 -8.40 8.68
C TYR A 99 -19.73 -7.59 7.95
N PRO A 100 -19.20 -6.48 8.52
CA PRO A 100 -18.49 -5.46 7.76
C PRO A 100 -17.16 -5.90 7.14
N TYR A 101 -16.49 -6.92 7.70
CA TYR A 101 -15.16 -7.34 7.29
C TYR A 101 -15.03 -8.86 7.20
N ARG A 102 -14.37 -9.38 6.15
CA ARG A 102 -14.04 -10.81 6.06
C ARG A 102 -12.84 -11.14 6.97
N ALA A 103 -12.58 -12.42 7.19
CA ALA A 103 -11.42 -12.84 7.98
C ALA A 103 -10.09 -12.29 7.43
N SER A 104 -9.91 -12.31 6.10
CA SER A 104 -8.73 -11.72 5.44
C SER A 104 -8.59 -10.22 5.68
N ASP A 105 -9.71 -9.50 5.75
CA ASP A 105 -9.71 -8.05 5.99
C ASP A 105 -9.27 -7.75 7.43
N LEU A 106 -9.72 -8.54 8.40
CA LEU A 106 -9.37 -8.39 9.81
C LEU A 106 -7.92 -8.75 10.09
N ILE A 107 -7.42 -9.84 9.47
CA ILE A 107 -6.01 -10.23 9.56
C ILE A 107 -5.13 -9.11 9.01
N PHE A 108 -5.47 -8.57 7.83
CA PHE A 108 -4.72 -7.46 7.25
C PHE A 108 -4.70 -6.22 8.17
N LEU A 109 -5.85 -5.85 8.76
CA LEU A 109 -5.90 -4.72 9.69
C LEU A 109 -5.02 -4.94 10.94
N GLU A 110 -4.97 -6.18 11.47
CA GLU A 110 -4.11 -6.54 12.59
C GLU A 110 -2.62 -6.49 12.19
N GLU A 111 -2.25 -7.03 11.02
CA GLU A 111 -0.87 -6.97 10.49
C GLU A 111 -0.39 -5.53 10.31
N GLU A 112 -1.28 -4.64 9.86
CA GLU A 112 -1.04 -3.20 9.72
C GLU A 112 -1.14 -2.43 11.05
N ASN A 113 -1.40 -3.13 12.17
CA ASN A 113 -1.56 -2.57 13.51
C ASN A 113 -2.65 -1.49 13.59
N VAL A 114 -3.73 -1.63 12.82
CA VAL A 114 -4.88 -0.73 12.87
C VAL A 114 -5.70 -1.05 14.13
N LEU A 115 -5.83 -0.06 15.01
CA LEU A 115 -6.56 -0.24 16.26
C LEU A 115 -8.03 -0.55 16.03
N LEU A 116 -8.57 -1.53 16.75
CA LEU A 116 -10.00 -1.86 16.71
C LEU A 116 -10.89 -0.64 16.97
N ASP A 117 -10.53 0.21 17.94
CA ASP A 117 -11.29 1.42 18.25
C ASP A 117 -11.36 2.39 17.06
N TYR A 118 -10.29 2.47 16.27
CA TYR A 118 -10.29 3.27 15.05
C TYR A 118 -11.20 2.66 13.99
N THR A 119 -11.15 1.34 13.81
CA THR A 119 -12.05 0.60 12.90
C THR A 119 -13.52 0.83 13.27
N LYS A 120 -13.87 0.69 14.55
CA LYS A 120 -15.24 0.90 15.04
C LYS A 120 -15.72 2.34 14.81
N GLN A 121 -14.92 3.34 15.18
CA GLN A 121 -15.26 4.75 14.94
C GLN A 121 -15.42 5.05 13.45
N SER A 122 -14.62 4.42 12.59
CA SER A 122 -14.74 4.59 11.14
C SER A 122 -16.04 3.98 10.60
N LEU A 123 -16.46 2.81 11.12
CA LEU A 123 -17.76 2.23 10.81
C LEU A 123 -18.91 3.13 11.25
N GLU A 124 -18.85 3.69 12.48
CA GLU A 124 -19.84 4.65 12.98
C GLU A 124 -19.98 5.86 12.05
N GLU A 125 -18.86 6.42 11.58
CA GLU A 125 -18.88 7.54 10.65
C GLU A 125 -19.44 7.15 9.27
N THR A 126 -19.14 5.96 8.76
CA THR A 126 -19.74 5.47 7.50
C THR A 126 -21.25 5.32 7.62
N ILE A 127 -21.76 4.84 8.75
CA ILE A 127 -23.21 4.74 9.01
C ILE A 127 -23.84 6.12 9.04
N LYS A 128 -23.26 7.07 9.79
CA LYS A 128 -23.75 8.47 9.87
C LYS A 128 -23.88 9.11 8.49
N ASN A 129 -22.94 8.80 7.59
CA ASN A 129 -22.90 9.33 6.23
C ASN A 129 -23.67 8.47 5.19
N SER A 130 -24.40 7.45 5.65
CA SER A 130 -25.13 6.49 4.80
C SER A 130 -24.23 5.89 3.70
N LYS A 131 -23.01 5.51 4.06
CA LYS A 131 -22.01 4.89 3.19
C LYS A 131 -21.76 3.44 3.61
N LEU A 132 -21.26 2.67 2.65
CA LEU A 132 -20.72 1.34 2.93
C LEU A 132 -19.42 1.46 3.75
N PRO A 133 -19.04 0.40 4.49
CA PRO A 133 -17.74 0.33 5.14
C PRO A 133 -16.60 0.57 4.14
N PHE A 134 -15.55 1.25 4.59
CA PHE A 134 -14.30 1.27 3.86
C PHE A 134 -13.67 -0.11 3.87
N ASP A 135 -13.06 -0.50 2.75
CA ASP A 135 -12.27 -1.72 2.70
C ASP A 135 -11.03 -1.62 3.62
N SER A 136 -10.45 -2.78 3.92
CA SER A 136 -9.31 -2.91 4.84
C SER A 136 -8.06 -2.13 4.38
N TYR A 137 -7.82 -2.01 3.08
CA TYR A 137 -6.69 -1.25 2.54
C TYR A 137 -6.90 0.25 2.72
N SER A 138 -8.08 0.75 2.36
CA SER A 138 -8.45 2.16 2.59
C SER A 138 -8.34 2.53 4.07
N LEU A 139 -8.87 1.68 4.95
CA LEU A 139 -8.88 1.95 6.38
C LEU A 139 -7.47 1.98 6.98
N SER A 140 -6.60 1.01 6.64
CA SER A 140 -5.19 1.03 7.04
C SER A 140 -4.49 2.30 6.56
N ARG A 141 -4.72 2.71 5.29
CA ARG A 141 -4.09 3.93 4.75
C ARG A 141 -4.51 5.18 5.53
N PHE A 142 -5.79 5.34 5.80
CA PHE A 142 -6.29 6.48 6.57
C PHE A 142 -5.70 6.49 7.98
N TYR A 143 -5.63 5.32 8.63
CA TYR A 143 -5.02 5.17 9.95
C TYR A 143 -3.55 5.57 9.95
N LEU A 144 -2.75 5.04 9.03
CA LEU A 144 -1.32 5.34 8.91
C LEU A 144 -1.07 6.82 8.62
N MET A 145 -1.89 7.43 7.75
CA MET A 145 -1.89 8.87 7.46
C MET A 145 -2.31 9.72 8.66
N GLY A 146 -2.89 9.13 9.71
CA GLY A 146 -3.39 9.86 10.88
C GLY A 146 -4.65 10.66 10.58
N ILE A 147 -5.44 10.25 9.60
CA ILE A 147 -6.77 10.81 9.36
C ILE A 147 -7.66 10.30 10.50
N GLU A 148 -8.25 11.21 11.28
CA GLU A 148 -9.18 10.79 12.34
C GLU A 148 -10.49 10.26 11.71
N PRO A 149 -11.19 9.28 12.32
CA PRO A 149 -12.40 8.71 11.75
C PRO A 149 -13.46 9.74 11.32
N LYS A 150 -13.68 10.76 12.15
CA LYS A 150 -14.60 11.87 11.88
C LYS A 150 -14.23 12.73 10.66
N ASN A 151 -12.97 12.66 10.21
CA ASN A 151 -12.43 13.43 9.09
C ASN A 151 -12.18 12.55 7.84
N ILE A 152 -12.60 11.28 7.83
CA ILE A 152 -12.44 10.40 6.65
C ILE A 152 -13.30 10.88 5.47
N PHE A 153 -14.44 11.50 5.79
CA PHE A 153 -15.26 12.20 4.80
C PHE A 153 -14.74 13.61 4.63
N PHE A 154 -14.66 14.06 3.37
CA PHE A 154 -14.16 15.37 3.04
C PHE A 154 -15.11 16.46 3.56
N GLU A 155 -14.53 17.47 4.21
CA GLU A 155 -15.21 18.66 4.69
C GLU A 155 -14.46 19.88 4.14
N ASP A 156 -15.17 20.73 3.41
CA ASP A 156 -14.63 21.96 2.82
C ASP A 156 -14.64 23.08 3.86
N THR A 157 -13.47 23.45 4.37
CA THR A 157 -13.29 24.54 5.33
C THR A 157 -12.58 25.72 4.65
N PRO A 158 -12.23 26.81 5.35
CA PRO A 158 -11.44 27.90 4.76
C PRO A 158 -10.00 27.53 4.35
N LYS A 159 -9.52 26.32 4.64
CA LYS A 159 -8.20 25.86 4.19
C LYS A 159 -8.22 25.58 2.68
N PRO A 160 -7.06 25.57 2.00
CA PRO A 160 -6.99 25.06 0.64
C PRO A 160 -7.34 23.57 0.59
N ASN A 161 -7.90 23.14 -0.53
CA ASN A 161 -8.35 21.77 -0.73
C ASN A 161 -7.28 20.94 -1.42
N ALA A 162 -7.08 19.71 -0.94
CA ALA A 162 -6.17 18.75 -1.55
C ALA A 162 -6.86 17.42 -1.86
N PHE A 163 -6.58 16.87 -3.03
CA PHE A 163 -6.94 15.51 -3.39
C PHE A 163 -5.69 14.63 -3.41
N ILE A 164 -5.70 13.56 -2.61
CA ILE A 164 -4.63 12.55 -2.59
C ILE A 164 -5.21 11.25 -3.16
N SER A 165 -4.75 10.85 -4.35
CA SER A 165 -5.02 9.53 -4.90
C SER A 165 -3.84 8.59 -4.61
N LEU A 166 -4.14 7.45 -4.00
CA LEU A 166 -3.17 6.42 -3.62
C LEU A 166 -3.49 5.14 -4.39
N PRO A 167 -2.51 4.39 -4.91
CA PRO A 167 -2.80 3.09 -5.49
C PRO A 167 -3.11 2.10 -4.37
N ARG A 168 -4.05 1.17 -4.62
CA ARG A 168 -4.32 0.05 -3.70
C ARG A 168 -3.10 -0.87 -3.53
N TRP A 169 -2.29 -1.01 -4.59
CA TRP A 169 -1.15 -1.90 -4.58
C TRP A 169 0.15 -1.10 -4.82
N ASP A 170 1.08 -1.21 -3.87
CA ASP A 170 2.45 -0.73 -3.99
C ASP A 170 3.44 -1.91 -3.86
N PRO A 171 3.93 -2.50 -4.97
CA PRO A 171 4.77 -3.69 -4.89
C PRO A 171 6.03 -3.43 -4.07
N GLY A 172 6.17 -4.15 -2.95
CA GLY A 172 7.30 -4.03 -2.03
C GLY A 172 7.26 -2.82 -1.09
N GLU A 173 6.15 -2.06 -1.04
CA GLU A 173 5.94 -0.91 -0.14
C GLU A 173 6.99 0.21 -0.29
N ILE A 174 7.70 0.23 -1.42
CA ILE A 174 8.93 1.02 -1.56
C ILE A 174 8.59 2.49 -1.81
N GLY A 175 7.48 2.78 -2.50
CA GLY A 175 7.20 4.12 -3.01
C GLY A 175 6.23 4.90 -2.14
N PHE A 176 5.01 4.40 -2.02
CA PHE A 176 3.86 5.16 -1.56
C PHE A 176 3.53 4.90 -0.10
N TRP A 177 4.02 3.80 0.47
CA TRP A 177 3.54 3.26 1.75
C TRP A 177 4.56 3.34 2.91
N ASN A 178 5.80 3.76 2.63
CA ASN A 178 6.86 3.84 3.62
C ASN A 178 6.70 5.01 4.63
N SER A 179 7.53 5.03 5.67
CA SER A 179 7.47 6.04 6.74
C SER A 179 7.62 7.49 6.24
N ASP A 180 8.41 7.72 5.19
CA ASP A 180 8.67 9.04 4.64
C ASP A 180 7.47 9.56 3.83
N SER A 181 6.81 8.69 3.06
CA SER A 181 5.57 9.06 2.35
C SER A 181 4.44 9.33 3.34
N ILE A 182 4.31 8.52 4.40
CA ILE A 182 3.33 8.75 5.47
C ILE A 182 3.58 10.10 6.16
N LYS A 183 4.84 10.44 6.44
CA LYS A 183 5.20 11.75 7.00
C LYS A 183 4.84 12.89 6.04
N PHE A 184 5.08 12.72 4.74
CA PHE A 184 4.70 13.67 3.71
C PHE A 184 3.18 13.90 3.69
N TYR A 185 2.38 12.83 3.65
CA TYR A 185 0.90 12.92 3.68
C TYR A 185 0.38 13.59 4.95
N LYS A 186 0.95 13.26 6.12
CA LYS A 186 0.62 13.90 7.40
C LYS A 186 0.84 15.40 7.39
N ASN A 187 1.85 15.89 6.67
CA ASN A 187 2.08 17.31 6.56
C ASN A 187 1.13 17.98 5.57
N ILE A 188 0.69 17.29 4.51
CA ILE A 188 -0.39 17.80 3.65
C ILE A 188 -1.68 17.97 4.47
N LEU A 189 -2.06 16.96 5.25
CA LEU A 189 -3.25 16.99 6.14
C LEU A 189 -3.28 18.16 7.13
N LYS A 190 -2.11 18.69 7.53
CA LYS A 190 -2.05 19.87 8.42
C LYS A 190 -2.43 21.15 7.71
N ASN A 191 -2.05 21.27 6.44
CA ASN A 191 -2.10 22.51 5.67
C ASN A 191 -3.33 22.59 4.74
N TYR A 192 -3.98 21.46 4.47
CA TYR A 192 -5.10 21.34 3.55
C TYR A 192 -6.29 20.64 4.18
N ASP A 193 -7.48 20.89 3.63
CA ASP A 193 -8.62 19.97 3.75
C ASP A 193 -8.45 18.87 2.70
N VAL A 194 -8.34 17.63 3.16
CA VAL A 194 -7.86 16.53 2.32
C VAL A 194 -8.97 15.54 2.01
N LEU A 195 -9.21 15.32 0.72
CA LEU A 195 -9.85 14.13 0.23
C LEU A 195 -8.79 13.07 -0.09
N ALA A 196 -8.67 12.03 0.72
CA ALA A 196 -7.79 10.89 0.44
C ALA A 196 -8.61 9.71 -0.11
N ARG A 197 -8.13 9.07 -1.19
CA ARG A 197 -8.77 7.88 -1.76
C ARG A 197 -7.74 6.85 -2.20
N VAL A 198 -7.99 5.60 -1.83
CA VAL A 198 -7.27 4.43 -2.34
C VAL A 198 -7.98 3.94 -3.59
N MET A 199 -7.27 3.94 -4.71
CA MET A 199 -7.77 3.62 -6.03
C MET A 199 -7.52 2.14 -6.33
N PHE A 200 -8.61 1.42 -6.63
CA PHE A 200 -8.55 0.03 -7.07
C PHE A 200 -8.39 -0.04 -8.59
N TYR A 201 -9.02 0.92 -9.28
CA TYR A 201 -9.04 1.05 -10.73
C TYR A 201 -8.86 2.51 -11.12
N ASP A 202 -8.41 2.75 -12.36
CA ASP A 202 -8.30 4.10 -12.92
C ASP A 202 -9.66 4.81 -12.96
N THR A 203 -10.76 4.06 -13.14
CA THR A 203 -12.12 4.59 -13.09
C THR A 203 -12.49 5.23 -11.76
N ASP A 204 -11.90 4.78 -10.65
CA ASP A 204 -12.22 5.29 -9.32
C ASP A 204 -11.75 6.75 -9.15
N TYR A 205 -10.63 7.08 -9.80
CA TYR A 205 -10.11 8.44 -9.86
C TYR A 205 -11.13 9.39 -10.52
N PHE A 206 -11.60 9.04 -11.72
CA PHE A 206 -12.53 9.87 -12.47
C PHE A 206 -13.89 9.99 -11.77
N GLN A 207 -14.43 8.88 -11.25
CA GLN A 207 -15.69 8.90 -10.49
C GLN A 207 -15.60 9.80 -9.26
N THR A 208 -14.48 9.75 -8.55
CA THR A 208 -14.23 10.62 -7.39
C THR A 208 -14.19 12.08 -7.81
N ARG A 209 -13.40 12.40 -8.84
CA ARG A 209 -13.22 13.77 -9.35
C ARG A 209 -14.53 14.36 -9.86
N ASP A 210 -15.27 13.63 -10.69
CA ASP A 210 -16.58 14.04 -11.22
C ASP A 210 -17.60 14.27 -10.12
N LYS A 211 -17.62 13.40 -9.11
CA LYS A 211 -18.49 13.58 -7.94
C LYS A 211 -18.17 14.88 -7.22
N MET A 212 -16.90 15.13 -6.91
CA MET A 212 -16.47 16.33 -6.17
C MET A 212 -16.77 17.61 -6.95
N ARG A 213 -16.51 17.62 -8.27
CA ARG A 213 -16.88 18.74 -9.14
C ARG A 213 -18.39 19.00 -9.14
N LYS A 214 -19.22 17.95 -9.19
CA LYS A 214 -20.70 18.06 -9.09
C LYS A 214 -21.15 18.62 -7.73
N GLU A 215 -20.40 18.34 -6.67
CA GLU A 215 -20.62 18.89 -5.32
C GLU A 215 -20.05 20.32 -5.16
N GLY A 216 -19.44 20.89 -6.21
CA GLY A 216 -18.87 22.24 -6.19
C GLY A 216 -17.49 22.34 -5.53
N VAL A 217 -16.89 21.19 -5.21
CA VAL A 217 -15.56 21.12 -4.60
C VAL A 217 -14.49 21.27 -5.67
N HIS A 218 -13.47 22.07 -5.37
CA HIS A 218 -12.31 22.28 -6.22
C HIS A 218 -11.04 22.09 -5.41
N PHE A 219 -10.06 21.39 -6.00
CA PHE A 219 -8.81 21.05 -5.33
C PHE A 219 -7.67 21.94 -5.82
N ASP A 220 -7.13 22.76 -4.93
CA ASP A 220 -5.93 23.59 -5.18
C ASP A 220 -4.68 22.71 -5.40
N PHE A 221 -4.64 21.55 -4.75
CA PHE A 221 -3.53 20.60 -4.83
C PHE A 221 -4.01 19.18 -5.14
N ASN A 222 -3.47 18.57 -6.19
CA ASN A 222 -3.76 17.22 -6.62
C ASN A 222 -2.48 16.39 -6.53
N LEU A 223 -2.39 15.53 -5.51
CA LEU A 223 -1.33 14.56 -5.35
C LEU A 223 -1.75 13.24 -5.99
N ILE A 224 -1.10 12.90 -7.11
CA ILE A 224 -1.39 11.68 -7.87
C ILE A 224 -0.29 10.67 -7.61
N CYS A 225 -0.58 9.65 -6.81
CA CYS A 225 0.34 8.56 -6.55
C CYS A 225 -0.05 7.34 -7.39
N GLY A 226 0.87 6.81 -8.20
CA GLY A 226 0.58 5.62 -8.98
C GLY A 226 1.74 5.14 -9.84
N HIS A 227 1.49 4.09 -10.60
CA HIS A 227 2.48 3.48 -11.48
C HIS A 227 2.47 4.20 -12.83
N GLY A 228 3.54 4.93 -13.13
CA GLY A 228 3.68 5.63 -14.40
C GLY A 228 3.72 4.67 -15.61
N SER A 229 3.04 5.06 -16.68
CA SER A 229 3.08 4.46 -18.02
C SER A 229 3.43 5.53 -19.06
N ARG A 230 3.81 5.14 -20.29
CA ARG A 230 4.30 6.10 -21.32
C ARG A 230 3.27 7.16 -21.69
N LYS A 231 2.03 6.97 -21.24
CA LYS A 231 0.87 7.76 -21.62
C LYS A 231 0.12 8.34 -20.43
N ASP A 232 0.28 7.77 -19.23
CA ASP A 232 -0.52 8.15 -18.06
C ASP A 232 0.02 7.55 -16.76
N ILE A 233 -0.50 7.97 -15.62
CA ILE A 233 -0.38 7.26 -14.33
C ILE A 233 -1.52 6.26 -14.21
N THR A 234 -1.20 5.03 -13.79
CA THR A 234 -2.16 3.94 -13.58
C THR A 234 -2.18 3.50 -12.13
N PHE A 235 -3.34 3.13 -11.61
CA PHE A 235 -3.50 2.65 -10.24
C PHE A 235 -3.61 1.12 -10.16
N ASP A 236 -4.00 0.44 -11.25
CA ASP A 236 -4.05 -1.02 -11.31
C ASP A 236 -2.73 -1.61 -11.85
N ALA A 237 -1.89 -2.12 -10.93
CA ALA A 237 -0.64 -2.78 -11.27
C ALA A 237 -0.82 -4.04 -12.15
N ARG A 238 -2.01 -4.66 -12.19
CA ARG A 238 -2.28 -5.84 -13.03
C ARG A 238 -2.41 -5.47 -14.51
N GLU A 239 -2.79 -4.24 -14.83
CA GLU A 239 -2.78 -3.76 -16.21
C GLU A 239 -1.36 -3.68 -16.80
N MET A 240 -0.35 -3.47 -15.95
CA MET A 240 1.05 -3.53 -16.37
C MET A 240 1.47 -4.94 -16.82
N GLY A 241 0.86 -5.99 -16.26
CA GLY A 241 1.15 -7.39 -16.57
C GLY A 241 0.41 -7.96 -17.78
N LYS A 242 -0.61 -7.26 -18.32
CA LYS A 242 -1.37 -7.72 -19.51
C LYS A 242 -0.66 -7.45 -20.83
N LYS A 243 0.43 -6.67 -20.84
CA LYS A 243 1.36 -6.64 -21.97
C LYS A 243 2.50 -7.60 -21.67
N PRO A 244 2.87 -8.50 -22.59
CA PRO A 244 4.07 -9.33 -22.40
C PRO A 244 5.26 -8.39 -22.21
N ILE A 245 5.75 -8.32 -20.98
CA ILE A 245 7.03 -7.71 -20.67
C ILE A 245 8.05 -8.68 -21.26
N PRO A 246 8.80 -8.33 -22.32
CA PRO A 246 9.90 -9.17 -22.77
C PRO A 246 10.81 -9.36 -21.56
N ALA A 247 11.07 -10.62 -21.20
CA ALA A 247 11.73 -11.03 -19.96
C ALA A 247 12.81 -10.02 -19.53
N PRO A 248 12.62 -9.29 -18.41
CA PRO A 248 13.62 -8.35 -17.97
C PRO A 248 14.86 -9.12 -17.52
N ASP A 249 16.01 -8.62 -17.92
CA ASP A 249 17.32 -9.03 -17.42
C ASP A 249 17.29 -9.00 -15.88
N LEU A 250 17.51 -10.16 -15.26
CA LEU A 250 17.40 -10.40 -13.82
C LEU A 250 18.37 -9.55 -12.98
N SER A 251 19.27 -8.81 -13.63
CA SER A 251 20.15 -7.81 -13.02
C SER A 251 19.41 -6.72 -12.23
N PHE A 252 18.13 -6.45 -12.54
CA PHE A 252 17.30 -5.49 -11.79
C PHE A 252 17.00 -5.94 -10.34
N LEU A 253 16.82 -7.25 -10.10
CA LEU A 253 16.60 -7.77 -8.73
C LEU A 253 17.85 -7.69 -7.86
N PHE A 254 19.04 -7.62 -8.47
CA PHE A 254 20.32 -7.59 -7.77
C PHE A 254 20.89 -6.17 -7.55
N GLY A 255 20.28 -5.14 -8.15
CA GLY A 255 20.70 -3.73 -7.96
C GLY A 255 20.33 -3.15 -6.59
N TYR A 256 19.34 -3.73 -5.89
CA TYR A 256 18.98 -3.39 -4.53
C TYR A 256 19.67 -4.33 -3.53
N GLY A 257 20.97 -4.13 -3.30
CA GLY A 257 21.63 -4.39 -2.01
C GLY A 257 21.50 -5.77 -1.34
N PHE A 258 21.13 -6.86 -2.03
CA PHE A 258 21.22 -8.21 -1.47
C PHE A 258 22.68 -8.68 -1.55
N ASN A 259 23.37 -8.54 -0.42
CA ASN A 259 24.72 -9.07 -0.24
C ASN A 259 24.64 -10.60 -0.19
N LEU A 260 24.75 -11.25 -1.35
CA LEU A 260 24.72 -12.72 -1.50
C LEU A 260 26.05 -13.32 -1.05
N ALA A 261 26.10 -13.75 0.21
CA ALA A 261 27.02 -14.78 0.67
C ALA A 261 26.23 -16.03 1.07
N SER A 262 25.57 -16.68 0.11
CA SER A 262 25.03 -18.06 0.22
C SER A 262 24.58 -18.59 -1.17
N PRO A 263 25.17 -19.68 -1.70
CA PRO A 263 24.63 -20.44 -2.83
C PRO A 263 23.89 -21.72 -2.34
N PRO A 264 23.06 -22.39 -3.15
CA PRO A 264 21.95 -21.94 -4.00
C PRO A 264 20.61 -22.51 -3.47
N ILE A 265 19.68 -21.65 -3.04
CA ILE A 265 18.28 -22.06 -2.72
C ILE A 265 17.39 -22.00 -3.98
N PHE A 266 17.89 -21.43 -5.08
CA PHE A 266 17.06 -21.10 -6.24
C PHE A 266 16.65 -22.29 -7.13
N ASP A 267 17.32 -23.44 -7.06
CA ASP A 267 16.92 -24.63 -7.82
C ASP A 267 15.68 -25.34 -7.22
N HIS A 268 15.25 -25.00 -6.00
CA HIS A 268 14.04 -25.55 -5.39
C HIS A 268 12.80 -24.65 -5.51
N LEU A 269 12.94 -23.38 -5.92
CA LEU A 269 11.78 -22.49 -6.10
C LEU A 269 10.98 -22.76 -7.38
N TYR A 270 11.54 -23.51 -8.33
CA TYR A 270 10.85 -23.92 -9.57
C TYR A 270 10.14 -25.28 -9.48
N GLN A 271 10.11 -25.90 -8.31
CA GLN A 271 9.34 -27.14 -8.05
C GLN A 271 8.25 -26.96 -6.99
N LEU A 272 7.90 -25.71 -6.64
CA LEU A 272 6.71 -25.44 -5.84
C LEU A 272 5.48 -25.46 -6.73
N ASP A 273 4.60 -26.40 -6.38
CA ASP A 273 3.26 -26.69 -6.88
C ASP A 273 2.54 -25.52 -7.60
N PRO A 274 2.07 -25.70 -8.85
CA PRO A 274 1.22 -24.72 -9.55
C PRO A 274 -0.06 -24.34 -8.78
N CYS A 275 -0.42 -25.10 -7.73
CA CYS A 275 -1.54 -24.80 -6.85
C CYS A 275 -1.28 -23.69 -5.82
N LEU A 276 -0.07 -23.12 -5.70
CA LEU A 276 0.24 -21.99 -4.80
C LEU A 276 0.16 -20.60 -5.46
N PHE A 277 -0.06 -20.55 -6.78
CA PHE A 277 -0.34 -19.31 -7.52
C PHE A 277 -1.74 -19.27 -8.17
N SER A 278 -2.65 -20.13 -7.72
CA SER A 278 -4.07 -19.82 -7.83
C SER A 278 -4.43 -18.85 -6.71
N VAL A 279 -4.12 -17.56 -6.90
CA VAL A 279 -4.88 -16.51 -6.23
C VAL A 279 -6.32 -16.77 -6.67
N PRO A 280 -7.26 -17.07 -5.76
CA PRO A 280 -8.63 -17.22 -6.15
C PRO A 280 -9.09 -15.86 -6.69
N ILE A 281 -9.28 -15.76 -8.00
CA ILE A 281 -10.04 -14.67 -8.61
C ILE A 281 -11.49 -14.93 -8.19
N TYR A 282 -11.85 -14.54 -6.98
CA TYR A 282 -13.24 -14.51 -6.54
C TYR A 282 -13.85 -13.17 -6.97
N ASP A 283 -14.24 -13.13 -8.24
CA ASP A 283 -15.29 -12.27 -8.75
C ASP A 283 -16.61 -12.67 -8.08
N SER A 284 -16.93 -12.06 -6.94
CA SER A 284 -18.29 -12.08 -6.40
C SER A 284 -18.61 -10.83 -5.59
N TYR A 285 -18.29 -9.67 -6.13
CA TYR A 285 -19.29 -8.60 -6.15
C TYR A 285 -19.97 -8.69 -7.51
N PRO A 286 -21.29 -8.45 -7.64
CA PRO A 286 -21.90 -8.28 -8.94
C PRO A 286 -21.27 -7.04 -9.56
N SER A 287 -20.18 -7.25 -10.30
CA SER A 287 -19.71 -6.33 -11.29
C SER A 287 -20.84 -6.25 -12.31
N GLN A 288 -21.75 -5.32 -12.11
CA GLN A 288 -22.27 -4.59 -13.26
C GLN A 288 -21.03 -3.96 -13.89
N VAL A 289 -20.38 -4.76 -14.75
CA VAL A 289 -19.45 -4.28 -15.76
C VAL A 289 -20.33 -3.43 -16.66
N LEU A 290 -20.55 -2.20 -16.22
CA LEU A 290 -20.91 -1.12 -17.11
C LEU A 290 -19.78 -1.12 -18.13
N GLU A 291 -20.11 -1.47 -19.37
CA GLU A 291 -19.24 -1.30 -20.52
C GLU A 291 -18.93 0.20 -20.63
N PHE A 292 -17.94 0.66 -19.87
CA PHE A 292 -17.45 2.03 -19.95
C PHE A 292 -16.52 2.11 -21.15
N ASN A 293 -17.12 2.56 -22.25
CA ASN A 293 -16.46 2.78 -23.53
C ASN A 293 -15.61 4.06 -23.60
N ASP A 294 -15.35 4.74 -22.48
CA ASP A 294 -14.48 5.91 -22.47
C ASP A 294 -13.17 5.59 -21.76
N LYS A 295 -12.11 5.46 -22.56
CA LYS A 295 -10.71 5.51 -22.09
C LYS A 295 -10.38 6.96 -21.71
N SER A 296 -10.99 7.46 -20.66
CA SER A 296 -10.59 8.74 -20.06
C SER A 296 -9.19 8.56 -19.48
N SER A 297 -8.24 9.39 -19.90
CA SER A 297 -6.93 9.50 -19.26
C SER A 297 -6.94 10.64 -18.25
N ILE A 298 -6.07 10.59 -17.24
CA ILE A 298 -5.93 11.68 -16.26
C ILE A 298 -5.58 12.98 -16.99
N LEU A 299 -4.79 12.87 -18.06
CA LEU A 299 -4.46 13.96 -18.97
C LEU A 299 -5.69 14.67 -19.56
N GLU A 300 -6.70 13.93 -20.03
CA GLU A 300 -7.93 14.53 -20.55
C GLU A 300 -8.78 15.14 -19.43
N ASP A 301 -8.82 14.51 -18.24
CA ASP A 301 -9.53 15.06 -17.07
C ASP A 301 -8.98 16.44 -16.66
N MET A 302 -7.66 16.60 -16.71
CA MET A 302 -6.97 17.83 -16.34
C MET A 302 -7.33 19.02 -17.24
N LYS A 303 -7.70 18.78 -18.51
CA LYS A 303 -8.08 19.88 -19.42
C LYS A 303 -9.32 20.64 -18.99
N ASN A 304 -10.10 20.09 -18.06
CA ASN A 304 -11.30 20.73 -17.52
C ASN A 304 -11.06 21.45 -16.18
N ASP A 305 -9.81 21.48 -15.71
CA ASP A 305 -9.46 22.08 -14.42
C ASP A 305 -9.18 23.57 -14.45
N ARG A 306 -9.18 24.17 -13.26
CA ARG A 306 -9.03 25.61 -13.07
C ARG A 306 -7.61 26.04 -13.42
N TYR A 307 -7.53 27.30 -13.83
CA TYR A 307 -6.26 28.02 -13.91
C TYR A 307 -5.62 28.02 -12.51
N TYR A 308 -4.36 27.58 -12.41
CA TYR A 308 -3.55 27.41 -11.20
C TYR A 308 -3.72 26.15 -10.34
N ASP A 309 -4.54 25.17 -10.72
CA ASP A 309 -4.55 23.89 -10.00
C ASP A 309 -3.14 23.27 -10.05
N THR A 310 -2.65 22.85 -8.88
CA THR A 310 -1.31 22.29 -8.75
C THR A 310 -1.35 20.77 -8.72
N TYR A 311 -0.52 20.13 -9.53
CA TYR A 311 -0.37 18.69 -9.62
C TYR A 311 1.00 18.27 -9.12
N PHE A 312 1.05 17.31 -8.20
CA PHE A 312 2.30 16.62 -7.86
C PHE A 312 2.19 15.15 -8.26
N LEU A 313 3.01 14.76 -9.23
CA LEU A 313 3.03 13.44 -9.83
C LEU A 313 4.03 12.55 -9.07
N PHE A 314 3.53 11.79 -8.11
CA PHE A 314 4.34 10.83 -7.37
C PHE A 314 4.27 9.46 -8.06
N SER A 315 5.24 9.21 -8.94
CA SER A 315 5.32 7.95 -9.70
C SER A 315 6.61 7.18 -9.39
N CYS A 316 6.48 5.88 -9.14
CA CYS A 316 7.62 4.97 -8.97
C CYS A 316 8.30 4.59 -10.31
N SER A 317 7.72 5.01 -11.44
CA SER A 317 8.24 4.71 -12.79
C SER A 317 8.57 6.01 -13.54
N THR A 318 9.78 6.04 -14.10
CA THR A 318 10.07 6.79 -15.32
C THR A 318 10.55 5.76 -16.34
N PHE A 319 10.38 5.99 -17.64
CA PHE A 319 10.67 4.99 -18.68
C PHE A 319 12.17 4.67 -18.76
N MET A 320 12.64 3.80 -17.86
CA MET A 320 14.05 3.52 -17.61
C MET A 320 14.78 2.82 -18.77
N ASN A 321 14.06 2.36 -19.79
CA ASN A 321 14.67 1.60 -20.89
C ASN A 321 14.89 2.41 -22.17
N ASN A 322 14.52 3.69 -22.22
CA ASN A 322 14.85 4.51 -23.39
C ASN A 322 15.04 5.97 -22.97
N ARG A 323 16.31 6.41 -22.89
CA ARG A 323 16.70 7.79 -22.51
C ARG A 323 16.03 8.90 -23.34
N ASN A 324 15.41 8.53 -24.46
CA ASN A 324 14.68 9.44 -25.35
C ASN A 324 13.16 9.46 -25.12
N SER A 325 12.63 8.74 -24.13
CA SER A 325 11.20 8.80 -23.79
C SER A 325 10.92 10.00 -22.88
N PRO A 326 9.82 10.73 -23.09
CA PRO A 326 9.43 11.81 -22.20
C PRO A 326 9.20 11.28 -20.78
N THR A 327 9.58 12.09 -19.80
CA THR A 327 9.28 11.92 -18.38
C THR A 327 7.77 12.07 -18.15
N ILE A 328 7.26 11.53 -17.03
CA ILE A 328 5.82 11.65 -16.73
C ILE A 328 5.39 13.11 -16.61
N GLY A 329 6.27 13.98 -16.09
CA GLY A 329 6.04 15.42 -16.04
C GLY A 329 5.88 16.02 -17.43
N GLU A 330 6.75 15.67 -18.38
CA GLU A 330 6.66 16.15 -19.77
C GLU A 330 5.36 15.71 -20.45
N VAL A 331 4.91 14.47 -20.22
CA VAL A 331 3.63 13.96 -20.74
C VAL A 331 2.44 14.76 -20.18
N PHE A 332 2.45 15.07 -18.89
CA PHE A 332 1.38 15.84 -18.25
C PHE A 332 1.32 17.30 -18.70
N VAL A 333 2.46 17.87 -19.06
CA VAL A 333 2.53 19.26 -19.56
C VAL A 333 1.87 19.47 -20.90
N GLU A 334 1.90 18.47 -21.79
CA GLU A 334 1.18 18.55 -23.07
C GLU A 334 -0.34 18.77 -22.87
N SER A 335 -0.86 18.40 -21.69
CA SER A 335 -2.28 18.53 -21.34
C SER A 335 -2.58 19.68 -20.38
N ALA A 336 -1.56 20.35 -19.83
CA ALA A 336 -1.68 21.50 -18.92
C ALA A 336 -2.01 22.82 -19.64
N ASN A 337 -2.99 22.78 -20.55
CA ASN A 337 -3.31 23.89 -21.46
C ASN A 337 -4.01 25.08 -20.80
N ASN A 338 -4.51 24.92 -19.57
CA ASN A 338 -5.20 25.97 -18.81
C ASN A 338 -4.31 26.51 -17.68
N GLY A 339 -3.00 26.48 -17.82
CA GLY A 339 -2.11 27.06 -16.82
C GLY A 339 -2.15 26.39 -15.44
N GLN A 340 -2.28 25.07 -15.42
CA GLN A 340 -2.00 24.25 -14.24
C GLN A 340 -0.49 24.26 -13.93
N ILE A 341 -0.11 24.08 -12.67
CA ILE A 341 1.30 23.90 -12.27
C ILE A 341 1.55 22.41 -12.11
N ILE A 342 2.57 21.87 -12.79
CA ILE A 342 2.91 20.44 -12.72
C ILE A 342 4.28 20.28 -12.05
N TYR A 343 4.31 19.57 -10.93
CA TYR A 343 5.51 19.07 -10.28
C TYR A 343 5.63 17.56 -10.53
N GLY A 344 6.82 17.11 -10.89
CA GLY A 344 7.15 15.70 -11.04
C GLY A 344 8.66 15.49 -10.97
N ALA A 345 9.13 14.30 -11.33
CA ALA A 345 10.55 13.99 -11.40
C ALA A 345 10.98 13.60 -12.81
N THR A 346 12.23 13.92 -13.14
CA THR A 346 12.88 13.51 -14.39
C THR A 346 13.43 12.07 -14.34
N GLU A 347 13.53 11.50 -13.14
CA GLU A 347 14.04 10.16 -12.86
C GLU A 347 13.14 9.50 -11.79
N PRO A 348 13.13 8.16 -11.60
CA PRO A 348 12.39 7.56 -10.50
C PRO A 348 12.96 8.07 -9.18
N PHE A 349 12.09 8.35 -8.22
CA PHE A 349 12.49 8.87 -6.93
C PHE A 349 11.75 8.17 -5.79
N ARG A 350 12.33 8.26 -4.60
CA ARG A 350 11.74 7.75 -3.36
C ARG A 350 11.14 8.92 -2.58
N SER A 351 10.22 8.64 -1.68
CA SER A 351 9.59 9.65 -0.81
C SER A 351 10.60 10.45 0.03
N ASP A 352 11.73 9.86 0.45
CA ASP A 352 12.79 10.55 1.18
C ASP A 352 13.57 11.57 0.33
N TYR A 353 13.34 11.61 -0.99
CA TYR A 353 13.94 12.61 -1.88
C TYR A 353 13.10 13.88 -1.99
N ILE A 354 11.91 13.91 -1.38
CA ILE A 354 10.97 15.03 -1.45
C ILE A 354 11.32 16.08 -0.40
N ASP A 355 11.79 17.24 -0.86
CA ASP A 355 12.06 18.43 -0.03
C ASP A 355 10.98 19.49 -0.30
N VAL A 356 10.01 19.59 0.61
CA VAL A 356 8.89 20.54 0.48
C VAL A 356 9.32 21.92 0.95
N ILE A 357 9.37 22.88 0.02
CA ILE A 357 9.70 24.29 0.31
C ILE A 357 8.51 24.98 0.98
N SER A 358 7.30 24.76 0.43
CA SER A 358 6.06 25.36 0.91
C SER A 358 4.91 24.39 0.69
N TYR A 359 4.06 24.25 1.70
CA TYR A 359 2.81 23.51 1.53
C TYR A 359 1.69 24.38 0.96
N TYR A 360 1.69 25.71 1.06
CA TYR A 360 0.70 26.54 0.36
C TYR A 360 1.22 27.97 0.07
N PRO A 361 1.30 28.41 -1.20
CA PRO A 361 1.13 27.60 -2.41
C PRO A 361 2.14 26.44 -2.43
N PHE A 362 1.76 25.29 -3.00
CA PHE A 362 2.61 24.10 -3.00
C PHE A 362 3.87 24.31 -3.84
N ASP A 363 5.04 24.05 -3.25
CA ASP A 363 6.34 24.12 -3.90
C ASP A 363 7.28 23.07 -3.32
N VAL A 364 8.01 22.38 -4.19
CA VAL A 364 8.77 21.18 -3.84
C VAL A 364 10.02 21.05 -4.71
N ARG A 365 11.05 20.44 -4.12
CA ARG A 365 12.23 19.94 -4.82
C ARG A 365 12.36 18.44 -4.61
N ILE A 366 12.86 17.74 -5.61
CA ILE A 366 13.12 16.32 -5.59
C ILE A 366 14.63 16.14 -5.75
N ILE A 367 15.30 15.80 -4.65
CA ILE A 367 16.75 15.69 -4.58
C ILE A 367 17.12 14.22 -4.40
N ASN A 368 17.73 13.60 -5.42
CA ASN A 368 18.07 12.19 -5.36
C ASN A 368 19.25 11.90 -4.40
N ALA A 369 19.55 10.61 -4.18
CA ALA A 369 20.65 10.18 -3.29
C ALA A 369 22.05 10.74 -3.67
N ASN A 370 22.24 11.21 -4.91
CA ASN A 370 23.48 11.86 -5.36
C ASN A 370 23.45 13.38 -5.17
N HIS A 371 22.48 13.91 -4.42
CA HIS A 371 22.22 15.35 -4.23
C HIS A 371 21.95 16.11 -5.54
N LYS A 372 21.52 15.41 -6.59
CA LYS A 372 21.11 16.03 -7.85
C LYS A 372 19.64 16.43 -7.75
N ASP A 373 19.35 17.67 -8.12
CA ASP A 373 17.98 18.13 -8.32
C ASP A 373 17.42 17.52 -9.60
N ILE A 374 16.40 16.67 -9.43
CA ILE A 374 15.70 15.97 -10.52
C ILE A 374 14.27 16.47 -10.66
N THR A 375 13.93 17.60 -10.03
CA THR A 375 12.59 18.20 -10.09
C THR A 375 12.27 18.62 -11.52
N TYR A 376 11.13 18.15 -12.00
CA TYR A 376 10.48 18.71 -13.18
C TYR A 376 9.39 19.67 -12.72
N VAL A 377 9.40 20.90 -13.21
CA VAL A 377 8.39 21.90 -12.89
C VAL A 377 7.92 22.60 -14.16
N HIS A 378 6.62 22.52 -14.42
CA HIS A 378 5.93 23.38 -15.36
C HIS A 378 5.16 24.44 -14.60
N LYS A 379 5.53 25.70 -14.82
CA LYS A 379 4.74 26.86 -14.41
C LYS A 379 4.20 27.51 -15.68
N PRO A 380 2.91 27.85 -15.73
CA PRO A 380 2.36 28.60 -16.85
C PRO A 380 3.15 29.89 -16.99
N LYS A 381 3.39 30.33 -18.22
CA LYS A 381 3.84 31.71 -18.44
C LYS A 381 2.69 32.62 -18.01
N MET A 382 2.76 33.14 -16.79
CA MET A 382 1.89 34.21 -16.33
C MET A 382 2.03 35.37 -17.33
N PHE A 383 0.92 36.05 -17.66
CA PHE A 383 0.94 37.24 -18.50
C PHE A 383 1.98 38.24 -17.97
N GLY A 384 3.12 38.33 -18.66
CA GLY A 384 4.31 39.06 -18.21
C GLY A 384 5.60 38.59 -18.91
N ASP A 385 5.68 37.30 -19.26
CA ASP A 385 6.80 36.72 -20.03
C ASP A 385 6.56 36.72 -21.56
N VAL A 386 5.51 37.41 -22.01
CA VAL A 386 5.32 37.71 -23.43
C VAL A 386 6.25 38.88 -23.76
N PRO A 387 7.19 38.77 -24.71
CA PRO A 387 7.99 39.91 -25.12
C PRO A 387 7.07 41.08 -25.49
N LEU A 388 7.24 42.23 -24.84
CA LEU A 388 6.47 43.47 -25.03
C LEU A 388 6.26 43.87 -26.51
N LYS A 389 7.05 43.31 -27.44
CA LYS A 389 6.89 43.47 -28.88
C LYS A 389 5.54 43.04 -29.44
N ILE A 390 4.77 42.15 -28.78
CA ILE A 390 3.46 41.73 -29.28
C ILE A 390 2.34 42.70 -28.85
N LEU A 391 2.48 43.37 -27.71
CA LEU A 391 1.47 44.32 -27.21
C LEU A 391 1.46 45.64 -27.98
N ASN A 392 2.60 46.07 -28.54
CA ASN A 392 2.67 47.29 -29.36
C ASN A 392 2.00 47.16 -30.74
N ASN A 393 1.68 45.94 -31.20
CA ASN A 393 0.94 45.76 -32.47
C ASN A 393 -0.59 45.73 -32.27
N ILE A 394 -1.07 45.74 -31.02
CA ILE A 394 -2.49 45.76 -30.70
C ILE A 394 -2.95 47.19 -30.38
N SER A 395 -2.08 48.06 -29.86
CA SER A 395 -2.42 49.47 -29.62
C SER A 395 -2.72 50.25 -30.91
N ASP A 396 -2.09 49.87 -32.03
CA ASP A 396 -2.26 50.56 -33.32
C ASP A 396 -3.54 50.13 -34.08
N LYS A 397 -4.29 49.16 -33.56
CA LYS A 397 -5.59 48.73 -34.14
C LYS A 397 -6.80 49.18 -33.33
N PHE A 398 -6.59 49.83 -32.19
CA PHE A 398 -7.67 50.28 -31.29
C PHE A 398 -7.57 51.76 -30.88
N LEU A 399 -6.81 52.56 -31.63
CA LEU A 399 -6.88 54.03 -31.58
C LEU A 399 -7.35 54.58 -32.93
#